data_AF-A0A679HF92-F1
#
_entry.id   AF-A0A679HF92-F1
#
_cell.length_a   1.000
_cell.length_b   1.000
_cell.length_c   1.000
_cell.angle_alpha   90.00
_cell.angle_beta   90.00
_cell.angle_gamma   90.00
#
_symmetry.space_group_name_H-M   'P 1'
#
loop_
_entity.id
_entity.type
_entity.pdbx_description
1 polymer ?
#
loop_
_entity_poly.entity_id
_entity_poly.type
_entity_poly.pdbx_seq_one_letter_code
_entity_poly.pdbx_strand_id
1 'polypeptide(L)'
;MLPGELNVSGKYFNSGLLYSIAKSACERLATDSRTSAGGQSDAYVSIIFSALSLQALINEMPDLLSMLPESTRHDPPQIREFIRLAAEIEAGRGSIEHKYKNAMQILTGQPVDVGAQPFQDFSLLFRAHNALVHAKPASFQLETGPDGSLIFESVQRIVRDFGAKHIIDSANDPQHPWFYRIGTFKAAQWSCNTAVAVAAALSRAVPDCACKKNFLLHCSSYKLIE
;
A
#
# COMPACT_ATOMS: atom_id res chain seq x y z
N MET A 1 -26.52 -18.17 -41.73
CA MET A 1 -25.31 -17.86 -40.92
C MET A 1 -25.78 -17.02 -39.75
N LEU A 2 -25.70 -17.56 -38.53
CA LEU A 2 -25.91 -16.75 -37.32
C LEU A 2 -24.66 -15.86 -37.11
N PRO A 3 -24.82 -14.59 -36.71
CA PRO A 3 -23.69 -13.74 -36.39
C PRO A 3 -22.95 -14.36 -35.20
N GLY A 4 -21.65 -14.63 -35.36
CA GLY A 4 -20.82 -15.17 -34.31
C GLY A 4 -20.85 -14.26 -33.09
N GLU A 5 -21.19 -14.83 -31.93
CA GLU A 5 -21.11 -14.13 -30.65
C GLU A 5 -19.67 -13.65 -30.44
N LEU A 6 -19.48 -12.33 -30.48
CA LEU A 6 -18.25 -11.66 -30.10
C LEU A 6 -18.07 -11.85 -28.59
N ASN A 7 -17.37 -12.91 -28.21
CA ASN A 7 -17.01 -13.16 -26.82
C ASN A 7 -15.84 -12.25 -26.44
N VAL A 8 -16.16 -11.02 -26.03
CA VAL A 8 -15.16 -10.04 -25.57
C VAL A 8 -14.87 -10.30 -24.10
N SER A 9 -13.70 -10.86 -23.81
CA SER A 9 -13.20 -10.97 -22.43
C SER A 9 -12.53 -9.67 -22.01
N GLY A 10 -12.92 -9.11 -20.87
CA GLY A 10 -12.33 -7.93 -20.26
C GLY A 10 -11.94 -8.19 -18.80
N LYS A 11 -10.98 -7.42 -18.29
CA LYS A 11 -10.56 -7.45 -16.88
C LYS A 11 -10.80 -6.08 -16.24
N TYR A 12 -11.23 -6.09 -14.99
CA TYR A 12 -11.36 -4.87 -14.17
C TYR A 12 -10.10 -4.68 -13.34
N PHE A 13 -9.61 -3.44 -13.31
CA PHE A 13 -8.45 -3.03 -12.52
C PHE A 13 -8.89 -1.89 -11.59
N ASN A 14 -8.67 -2.07 -10.29
CA ASN A 14 -9.20 -1.19 -9.25
C ASN A 14 -8.12 -0.42 -8.49
N SER A 15 -6.84 -0.77 -8.67
CA SER A 15 -5.73 -0.17 -7.91
C SER A 15 -5.69 1.36 -7.96
N GLY A 16 -5.92 1.95 -9.14
CA GLY A 16 -5.99 3.41 -9.32
C GLY A 16 -7.21 4.07 -8.65
N LEU A 17 -8.38 3.41 -8.70
CA LEU A 17 -9.59 3.88 -8.01
C LEU A 17 -9.37 3.90 -6.49
N LEU A 18 -8.81 2.82 -5.94
CA LEU A 18 -8.49 2.73 -4.52
C LEU A 18 -7.49 3.82 -4.08
N TYR A 19 -6.47 4.11 -4.90
CA TYR A 19 -5.55 5.21 -4.63
C TYR A 19 -6.26 6.57 -4.61
N SER A 20 -7.19 6.80 -5.55
CA SER A 20 -7.94 8.06 -5.62
C SER A 20 -8.81 8.30 -4.38
N ILE A 21 -9.33 7.25 -3.74
CA ILE A 21 -10.06 7.33 -2.47
C ILE A 21 -9.10 7.73 -1.34
N ALA A 22 -7.92 7.09 -1.27
CA ALA A 22 -6.90 7.41 -0.27
C ALA A 22 -6.43 8.86 -0.37
N LYS A 23 -6.15 9.31 -1.60
CA LYS A 23 -5.70 10.67 -1.91
C LYS A 23 -6.78 11.70 -1.56
N SER A 24 -8.02 11.48 -2.01
CA SER A 24 -9.14 12.38 -1.71
C SER A 24 -9.37 12.54 -0.20
N ALA A 25 -9.19 11.47 0.58
CA ALA A 25 -9.29 11.54 2.04
C ALA A 25 -8.17 12.37 2.67
N CYS A 26 -6.93 12.19 2.20
CA CYS A 26 -5.80 12.98 2.67
C CYS A 26 -5.95 14.47 2.33
N GLU A 27 -6.47 14.79 1.14
CA GLU A 27 -6.71 16.18 0.72
C GLU A 27 -7.78 16.88 1.58
N ARG A 28 -8.82 16.16 2.01
CA ARG A 28 -9.82 16.71 2.94
C ARG A 28 -9.19 17.09 4.28
N LEU A 29 -8.23 16.30 4.78
CA LEU A 29 -7.51 16.62 6.02
C LEU A 29 -6.63 17.87 5.90
N ALA A 30 -6.04 18.12 4.73
CA ALA A 30 -5.22 19.31 4.51
C ALA A 30 -6.02 20.62 4.67
N THR A 31 -7.34 20.56 4.50
CA THR A 31 -8.26 21.69 4.68
C THR A 31 -8.79 21.84 6.11
N ASP A 32 -8.55 20.86 7.00
CA ASP A 32 -8.96 20.92 8.41
C ASP A 32 -7.92 21.71 9.22
N SER A 33 -8.37 22.65 10.05
CA SER A 33 -7.49 23.46 10.92
C SER A 33 -6.79 22.63 12.01
N ARG A 34 -7.17 21.37 12.21
CA ARG A 34 -6.61 20.45 13.21
C ARG A 34 -5.61 19.46 12.63
N THR A 35 -4.77 19.87 11.68
CA THR A 35 -3.83 18.98 10.96
C THR A 35 -2.94 18.09 11.86
N SER A 36 -2.65 18.53 13.10
CA SER A 36 -1.84 17.77 14.07
C SER A 36 -2.64 16.92 15.06
N ALA A 37 -3.98 16.97 15.03
CA ALA A 37 -4.82 16.18 15.92
C ALA A 37 -4.85 14.70 15.50
N GLY A 38 -4.84 13.80 16.48
CA GLY A 38 -5.12 12.38 16.25
C GLY A 38 -6.62 12.10 16.03
N GLY A 39 -6.95 10.85 15.75
CA GLY A 39 -8.35 10.41 15.68
C GLY A 39 -9.09 10.76 14.39
N GLN A 40 -8.42 11.30 13.37
CA GLN A 40 -9.06 11.80 12.16
C GLN A 40 -9.54 10.66 11.26
N SER A 41 -10.85 10.56 11.03
CA SER A 41 -11.47 9.48 10.23
C SER A 41 -10.85 9.36 8.83
N ASP A 42 -10.64 10.48 8.16
CA ASP A 42 -10.04 10.50 6.82
C ASP A 42 -8.58 10.00 6.82
N ALA A 43 -7.85 10.07 7.93
CA ALA A 43 -6.50 9.53 8.01
C ALA A 43 -6.51 8.00 7.95
N TYR A 44 -7.47 7.38 8.63
CA TYR A 44 -7.67 5.92 8.54
C TYR A 44 -8.09 5.50 7.14
N VAL A 45 -8.97 6.29 6.49
CA VAL A 45 -9.35 6.04 5.09
C VAL A 45 -8.12 6.07 4.20
N SER A 46 -7.26 7.10 4.31
CA SER A 46 -6.01 7.18 3.54
C SER A 46 -5.07 6.00 3.80
N ILE A 47 -4.83 5.62 5.05
CA ILE A 47 -3.97 4.49 5.40
C ILE A 47 -4.50 3.18 4.81
N ILE A 48 -5.78 2.89 5.02
CA ILE A 48 -6.39 1.63 4.58
C ILE A 48 -6.42 1.57 3.05
N PHE A 49 -6.92 2.61 2.37
CA PHE A 49 -7.05 2.60 0.92
C PHE A 49 -5.70 2.69 0.19
N SER A 50 -4.66 3.28 0.80
CA SER A 50 -3.29 3.20 0.25
C SER A 50 -2.77 1.76 0.23
N ALA A 51 -2.98 1.02 1.32
CA ALA A 51 -2.58 -0.39 1.40
C ALA A 51 -3.39 -1.27 0.43
N LEU A 52 -4.72 -1.07 0.36
CA LEU A 52 -5.59 -1.80 -0.57
C LEU A 52 -5.24 -1.51 -2.03
N SER A 53 -4.90 -0.25 -2.34
CA SER A 53 -4.44 0.15 -3.68
C SER A 53 -3.17 -0.59 -4.09
N LEU A 54 -2.16 -0.65 -3.21
CA LEU A 54 -0.94 -1.42 -3.47
C LEU A 54 -1.18 -2.92 -3.57
N GLN A 55 -2.07 -3.46 -2.73
CA GLN A 55 -2.46 -4.86 -2.78
C GLN A 55 -3.08 -5.19 -4.15
N ALA A 56 -4.01 -4.35 -4.61
CA ALA A 56 -4.60 -4.48 -5.93
C ALA A 56 -3.54 -4.34 -7.02
N LEU A 57 -2.68 -3.32 -6.99
CA LEU A 57 -1.65 -3.10 -8.02
C LEU A 57 -0.74 -4.32 -8.20
N ILE A 58 -0.25 -4.88 -7.09
CA ILE A 58 0.64 -6.06 -7.12
C ILE A 58 -0.09 -7.29 -7.67
N ASN A 59 -1.37 -7.49 -7.31
CA ASN A 59 -2.18 -8.60 -7.82
C ASN A 59 -2.56 -8.41 -9.30
N GLU A 60 -2.75 -7.18 -9.74
CA GLU A 60 -3.12 -6.82 -11.12
C GLU A 60 -1.91 -6.84 -12.08
N MET A 61 -0.69 -6.70 -11.54
CA MET A 61 0.55 -6.57 -12.32
C MET A 61 0.79 -7.71 -13.33
N PRO A 62 0.61 -9.01 -13.01
CA PRO A 62 0.79 -10.09 -13.99
C PRO A 62 -0.14 -9.93 -15.20
N ASP A 63 -1.40 -9.56 -14.93
CA ASP A 63 -2.42 -9.35 -15.96
C ASP A 63 -2.14 -8.12 -16.81
N LEU A 64 -1.70 -7.02 -16.19
CA LEU A 64 -1.31 -5.79 -16.89
C LEU A 64 -0.11 -6.03 -17.82
N LEU A 65 0.83 -6.87 -17.40
CA LEU A 65 1.98 -7.24 -18.22
C LEU A 65 1.60 -8.23 -19.33
N SER A 66 0.57 -9.06 -19.15
CA SER A 66 0.09 -10.04 -20.13
C SER A 66 -0.99 -9.53 -21.10
N MET A 67 -1.33 -8.24 -21.09
CA MET A 67 -2.40 -7.70 -21.94
C MET A 67 -2.09 -7.73 -23.45
N LEU A 68 -0.80 -7.81 -23.84
CA LEU A 68 -0.43 -7.94 -25.25
C LEU A 68 -0.52 -9.41 -25.69
N PRO A 69 -1.07 -9.69 -26.89
CA PRO A 69 -1.09 -11.05 -27.43
C PRO A 69 0.32 -11.66 -27.48
N GLU A 70 0.45 -12.94 -27.11
CA GLU A 70 1.74 -13.66 -27.13
C GLU A 70 2.45 -13.56 -28.49
N SER A 71 1.69 -13.59 -29.59
CA SER A 71 2.21 -13.45 -30.95
C SER A 71 2.88 -12.10 -31.24
N THR A 72 2.62 -11.08 -30.42
CA THR A 72 3.20 -9.73 -30.52
C THR A 72 4.21 -9.44 -29.41
N ARG A 73 4.30 -10.31 -28.40
CA ARG A 73 5.18 -10.17 -27.24
C ARG A 73 6.60 -10.64 -27.56
N HIS A 74 7.51 -9.69 -27.65
CA HIS A 74 8.95 -9.94 -27.51
C HIS A 74 9.38 -9.61 -26.07
N ASP A 75 8.76 -10.25 -25.07
CA ASP A 75 9.10 -9.89 -23.68
C ASP A 75 10.47 -10.45 -23.29
N PRO A 76 11.17 -9.74 -22.40
CA PRO A 76 12.30 -10.30 -21.68
C PRO A 76 11.92 -11.59 -20.92
N PRO A 77 12.82 -12.58 -20.80
CA PRO A 77 12.56 -13.83 -20.07
C PRO A 77 12.03 -13.63 -18.65
N GLN A 78 12.51 -12.59 -17.96
CA GLN A 78 12.11 -12.24 -16.60
C GLN A 78 10.61 -11.91 -16.49
N ILE A 79 10.02 -11.32 -17.53
CA ILE A 79 8.58 -10.99 -17.55
C ILE A 79 7.74 -12.27 -17.62
N ARG A 80 8.13 -13.22 -18.47
CA ARG A 80 7.42 -14.51 -18.58
C ARG A 80 7.52 -15.30 -17.28
N GLU A 81 8.72 -15.31 -16.70
CA GLU A 81 8.95 -15.99 -15.43
C GLU A 81 8.17 -15.34 -14.28
N PHE A 82 8.11 -14.00 -14.24
CA PHE A 82 7.30 -13.28 -13.27
C PHE A 82 5.82 -13.67 -13.36
N ILE A 83 5.24 -13.68 -14.57
CA ILE A 83 3.82 -14.02 -14.75
C ILE A 83 3.53 -15.45 -14.30
N ARG A 84 4.40 -16.41 -14.67
CA ARG A 84 4.28 -17.81 -14.27
C ARG A 84 4.32 -17.96 -12.75
N LEU A 85 5.37 -17.41 -12.11
CA LEU A 85 5.55 -17.51 -10.66
C LEU A 85 4.49 -16.73 -9.88
N ALA A 86 3.99 -15.60 -10.40
CA ALA A 86 2.92 -14.86 -9.77
C ALA A 86 1.62 -15.69 -9.67
N ALA A 87 1.30 -16.48 -10.70
CA ALA A 87 0.16 -17.40 -10.67
C ALA A 87 0.33 -18.51 -9.61
N GLU A 88 1.55 -19.04 -9.45
CA GLU A 88 1.87 -20.05 -8.43
C GLU A 88 1.78 -19.48 -7.00
N ILE A 89 2.31 -18.27 -6.79
CA ILE A 89 2.22 -17.57 -5.51
C ILE A 89 0.77 -17.24 -5.16
N GLU A 90 -0.05 -16.84 -6.14
CA GLU A 90 -1.48 -16.62 -5.96
C GLU A 90 -2.20 -17.91 -5.54
N ALA A 91 -1.97 -19.01 -6.26
CA ALA A 91 -2.56 -20.32 -5.95
C ALA A 91 -2.16 -20.79 -4.54
N GLY A 92 -0.93 -20.51 -4.11
CA GLY A 92 -0.43 -20.75 -2.76
C GLY A 92 -0.90 -19.74 -1.70
N ARG A 93 -1.74 -18.76 -2.05
CA ARG A 93 -2.19 -17.66 -1.16
C ARG A 93 -1.03 -16.91 -0.51
N GLY A 94 0.04 -16.68 -1.27
CA GLY A 94 1.20 -15.94 -0.79
C GLY A 94 0.81 -14.55 -0.28
N SER A 95 1.46 -14.11 0.80
CA SER A 95 1.21 -12.78 1.34
C SER A 95 1.57 -11.69 0.33
N ILE A 96 0.98 -10.52 0.47
CA ILE A 96 1.28 -9.40 -0.44
C ILE A 96 2.76 -8.97 -0.38
N GLU A 97 3.38 -9.09 0.80
CA GLU A 97 4.81 -8.86 0.97
C GLU A 97 5.65 -9.92 0.23
N HIS A 98 5.23 -11.19 0.26
CA HIS A 98 5.86 -12.26 -0.50
C HIS A 98 5.77 -11.97 -2.01
N LYS A 99 4.59 -11.57 -2.50
CA LYS A 99 4.37 -11.20 -3.91
C LYS A 99 5.25 -10.03 -4.34
N TYR A 100 5.32 -8.97 -3.53
CA TYR A 100 6.20 -7.82 -3.79
C TYR A 100 7.68 -8.23 -3.89
N LYS A 101 8.17 -9.00 -2.92
CA LYS A 101 9.58 -9.45 -2.90
C LYS A 101 9.92 -10.28 -4.14
N ASN A 102 9.03 -11.21 -4.52
CA ASN A 102 9.23 -12.03 -5.72
C ASN A 102 9.17 -11.19 -6.98
N ALA A 103 8.20 -10.27 -7.10
CA ALA A 103 8.12 -9.37 -8.25
C ALA A 103 9.43 -8.59 -8.43
N MET A 104 9.92 -7.94 -7.37
CA MET A 104 11.18 -7.19 -7.42
C MET A 104 12.37 -8.10 -7.75
N GLN A 105 12.48 -9.27 -7.11
CA GLN A 105 13.60 -10.19 -7.33
C GLN A 105 13.64 -10.72 -8.76
N ILE A 106 12.52 -11.13 -9.31
CA ILE A 106 12.45 -11.69 -10.66
C ILE A 106 12.72 -10.60 -11.70
N LEU A 107 12.09 -9.43 -11.55
CA LEU A 107 12.14 -8.37 -12.55
C LEU A 107 13.48 -7.63 -12.56
N THR A 108 14.13 -7.46 -11.41
CA THR A 108 15.45 -6.80 -11.30
C THR A 108 16.62 -7.77 -11.30
N GLY A 109 16.38 -9.05 -11.04
CA GLY A 109 17.42 -10.05 -10.79
C GLY A 109 18.12 -9.89 -9.43
N GLN A 110 17.66 -9.01 -8.55
CA GLN A 110 18.28 -8.70 -7.26
C GLN A 110 17.29 -8.88 -6.10
N PRO A 111 17.70 -9.46 -4.96
CA PRO A 111 16.83 -9.56 -3.80
C PRO A 111 16.44 -8.16 -3.29
N VAL A 112 15.24 -8.05 -2.72
CA VAL A 112 14.80 -6.79 -2.09
C VAL A 112 15.66 -6.50 -0.87
N ASP A 113 16.26 -5.31 -0.83
CA ASP A 113 16.86 -4.79 0.40
C ASP A 113 15.76 -4.42 1.40
N VAL A 114 15.55 -5.29 2.39
CA VAL A 114 14.53 -5.10 3.43
C VAL A 114 14.83 -3.92 4.36
N GLY A 115 16.08 -3.43 4.37
CA GLY A 115 16.53 -2.27 5.12
C GLY A 115 16.34 -0.94 4.39
N ALA A 116 15.93 -0.95 3.12
CA ALA A 116 15.84 0.24 2.30
C ALA A 116 14.40 0.67 1.98
N GLN A 117 14.27 1.91 1.50
CA GLN A 117 13.03 2.41 0.92
C GLN A 117 12.85 1.93 -0.53
N PRO A 118 11.61 1.73 -1.01
CA PRO A 118 10.34 1.95 -0.29
C PRO A 118 9.87 0.73 0.54
N PHE A 119 10.67 -0.34 0.64
CA PHE A 119 10.22 -1.59 1.26
C PHE A 119 9.90 -1.43 2.76
N GLN A 120 10.71 -0.67 3.50
CA GLN A 120 10.43 -0.43 4.93
C GLN A 120 9.07 0.24 5.14
N ASP A 121 8.75 1.26 4.34
CA ASP A 121 7.49 1.99 4.46
C ASP A 121 6.32 1.14 3.96
N PHE A 122 6.51 0.39 2.88
CA PHE A 122 5.56 -0.62 2.42
C PHE A 122 5.20 -1.62 3.53
N SER A 123 6.21 -2.19 4.19
CA SER A 123 5.99 -3.17 5.28
C SER A 123 5.30 -2.51 6.47
N LEU A 124 5.67 -1.28 6.83
CA LEU A 124 4.99 -0.52 7.90
C LEU A 124 3.54 -0.22 7.55
N LEU A 125 3.24 0.14 6.29
CA LEU A 125 1.89 0.46 5.82
C LEU A 125 0.97 -0.76 5.93
N PHE A 126 1.42 -1.95 5.51
CA PHE A 126 0.64 -3.17 5.66
C PHE A 126 0.47 -3.59 7.12
N ARG A 127 1.44 -3.33 8.00
CA ARG A 127 1.26 -3.51 9.44
C ARG A 127 0.22 -2.56 10.01
N ALA A 128 0.16 -1.31 9.53
CA ALA A 128 -0.86 -0.35 9.91
C ALA A 128 -2.26 -0.75 9.46
N HIS A 129 -2.40 -1.11 8.19
CA HIS A 129 -3.65 -1.67 7.66
C HIS A 129 -4.12 -2.87 8.49
N ASN A 130 -3.25 -3.84 8.73
CA ASN A 130 -3.62 -5.06 9.46
C ASN A 130 -4.00 -4.75 10.91
N ALA A 131 -3.29 -3.82 11.57
CA ALA A 131 -3.65 -3.38 12.91
C ALA A 131 -5.02 -2.70 12.95
N LEU A 132 -5.38 -1.90 11.94
CA LEU A 132 -6.69 -1.22 11.89
C LEU A 132 -7.84 -2.16 11.52
N VAL A 133 -7.65 -3.03 10.53
CA VAL A 133 -8.73 -3.85 9.93
C VAL A 133 -8.91 -5.19 10.63
N HIS A 134 -7.83 -5.75 11.19
CA HIS A 134 -7.84 -7.06 11.84
C HIS A 134 -7.60 -6.99 13.35
N ALA A 135 -7.71 -5.80 13.95
CA ALA A 135 -7.68 -5.64 15.40
C ALA A 135 -8.77 -6.52 16.04
N LYS A 136 -8.33 -7.42 16.93
CA LYS A 136 -9.24 -8.07 17.86
C LYS A 136 -9.55 -7.09 19.00
N PRO A 137 -10.77 -7.11 19.56
CA PRO A 137 -11.04 -6.42 20.82
C PRO A 137 -9.99 -6.85 21.85
N ALA A 138 -9.33 -5.87 22.47
CA ALA A 138 -8.30 -6.11 23.48
C ALA A 138 -8.70 -5.39 24.76
N SER A 139 -8.48 -6.06 25.89
CA SER A 139 -8.48 -5.39 27.19
C SER A 139 -7.36 -4.35 27.22
N PHE A 140 -7.63 -3.18 27.77
CA PHE A 140 -6.63 -2.16 28.03
C PHE A 140 -6.57 -1.89 29.53
N GLN A 141 -5.37 -1.55 30.01
CA GLN A 141 -5.18 -1.04 31.36
C GLN A 141 -5.01 0.48 31.28
N LEU A 142 -5.62 1.17 32.24
CA LEU A 142 -5.43 2.59 32.45
C LEU A 142 -4.64 2.78 33.73
N GLU A 143 -3.58 3.55 33.65
CA GLU A 143 -2.84 4.03 34.81
C GLU A 143 -3.23 5.47 35.10
N THR A 144 -3.18 5.86 36.37
CA THR A 144 -3.32 7.28 36.75
C THR A 144 -1.94 7.92 36.78
N GLY A 145 -1.73 8.92 35.92
CA GLY A 145 -0.51 9.70 35.86
C GLY A 145 -0.30 10.60 37.10
N PRO A 146 0.90 11.17 37.27
CA PRO A 146 1.21 12.05 38.41
C PRO A 146 0.33 13.29 38.53
N ASP A 147 -0.28 13.72 37.41
CA ASP A 147 -1.20 14.86 37.30
C ASP A 147 -2.68 14.45 37.41
N GLY A 148 -2.97 13.18 37.68
CA GLY A 148 -4.33 12.63 37.71
C GLY A 148 -4.89 12.26 36.33
N SER A 149 -4.12 12.40 35.24
CA SER A 149 -4.57 11.99 33.90
C SER A 149 -4.61 10.47 33.75
N LEU A 150 -5.48 9.97 32.86
CA LEU A 150 -5.55 8.54 32.54
C LEU A 150 -4.58 8.22 31.40
N ILE A 151 -3.70 7.24 31.61
CA ILE A 151 -2.63 6.83 30.70
C ILE A 151 -2.90 5.41 30.20
N PHE A 152 -2.84 5.23 28.88
CA PHE A 152 -2.85 3.90 28.27
C PHE A 152 -1.46 3.25 28.42
N GLU A 153 -1.39 2.12 29.14
CA GLU A 153 -0.15 1.42 29.52
C GLU A 153 0.66 0.90 28.30
N SER A 154 0.00 0.61 27.17
CA SER A 154 0.67 -0.02 26.02
C SER A 154 0.83 0.90 24.80
N VAL A 155 2.08 1.30 24.52
CA VAL A 155 2.47 1.82 23.21
C VAL A 155 2.61 0.62 22.28
N GLN A 156 1.59 0.36 21.46
CA GLN A 156 1.69 -0.66 20.43
C GLN A 156 2.90 -0.39 19.53
N ARG A 157 3.57 -1.47 19.09
CA ARG A 157 4.76 -1.41 18.21
C ARG A 157 4.58 -0.44 17.03
N ILE A 158 3.37 -0.36 16.48
CA ILE A 158 3.05 0.55 15.39
C ILE A 158 3.25 2.03 15.73
N VAL A 159 2.85 2.48 16.92
CA VAL A 159 3.01 3.87 17.35
C VAL A 159 4.49 4.21 17.50
N ARG A 160 5.27 3.28 18.07
CA ARG A 160 6.72 3.43 18.17
C ARG A 160 7.37 3.52 16.79
N ASP A 161 7.00 2.64 15.87
CA ASP A 161 7.58 2.61 14.52
C ASP A 161 7.19 3.86 13.70
N PHE A 162 5.97 4.38 13.88
CA PHE A 162 5.54 5.66 13.30
C PHE A 162 6.32 6.83 13.89
N GLY A 163 6.50 6.87 15.22
CA GLY A 163 7.29 7.89 15.90
C GLY A 163 8.75 7.90 15.49
N ALA A 164 9.38 6.72 15.39
CA ALA A 164 10.78 6.57 14.96
C ALA A 164 11.03 7.05 13.51
N LYS A 165 9.99 7.07 12.67
CA LYS A 165 10.03 7.59 11.30
C LYS A 165 9.49 9.02 11.19
N HIS A 166 9.19 9.68 12.31
CA HIS A 166 8.60 11.03 12.36
C HIS A 166 7.28 11.16 11.57
N ILE A 167 6.52 10.06 11.47
CA ILE A 167 5.21 10.04 10.80
C ILE A 167 4.14 10.65 11.71
N ILE A 168 4.33 10.56 13.03
CA ILE A 168 3.45 11.17 14.04
C ILE A 168 4.30 11.91 15.07
N ASP A 169 3.78 13.05 15.53
CA ASP A 169 4.41 13.83 16.60
C ASP A 169 3.96 13.34 17.98
N SER A 170 2.77 12.75 18.07
CA SER A 170 2.11 12.28 19.28
C SER A 170 2.44 10.83 19.66
N ALA A 171 3.60 10.30 19.23
CA ALA A 171 4.01 8.93 19.56
C ALA A 171 4.03 8.68 21.08
N ASN A 172 4.35 9.71 21.85
CA ASN A 172 4.45 9.69 23.31
C ASN A 172 3.20 10.20 24.02
N ASP A 173 2.12 10.58 23.32
CA ASP A 173 0.89 11.03 23.99
C ASP A 173 0.23 9.84 24.69
N PRO A 174 0.33 9.71 26.02
CA PRO A 174 -0.11 8.53 26.73
C PRO A 174 -1.64 8.50 26.92
N GLN A 175 -2.33 9.63 26.71
CA GLN A 175 -3.73 9.82 27.06
C GLN A 175 -4.71 9.25 26.04
N HIS A 176 -4.21 8.85 24.87
CA HIS A 176 -5.03 8.33 23.79
C HIS A 176 -4.66 6.89 23.40
N PRO A 177 -5.61 6.08 22.92
CA PRO A 177 -5.30 4.75 22.43
C PRO A 177 -4.46 4.80 21.15
N TRP A 178 -3.77 3.71 20.83
CA TRP A 178 -2.81 3.65 19.71
C TRP A 178 -3.41 4.09 18.36
N PHE A 179 -4.66 3.71 18.07
CA PHE A 179 -5.30 4.01 16.79
C PHE A 179 -5.54 5.52 16.65
N TYR A 180 -5.94 6.19 17.73
CA TYR A 180 -6.08 7.64 17.75
C TYR A 180 -4.77 8.33 17.38
N ARG A 181 -3.64 7.86 17.94
CA ARG A 181 -2.32 8.46 17.71
C ARG A 181 -1.84 8.38 16.26
N ILE A 182 -2.21 7.32 15.53
CA ILE A 182 -1.84 7.18 14.12
C ILE A 182 -2.81 7.86 13.16
N GLY A 183 -4.00 8.27 13.63
CA GLY A 183 -5.02 8.94 12.83
C GLY A 183 -4.75 10.42 12.62
N THR A 184 -3.62 10.77 12.00
CA THR A 184 -3.19 12.17 11.76
C THR A 184 -3.02 12.47 10.27
N PHE A 185 -3.02 13.75 9.90
CA PHE A 185 -2.72 14.17 8.53
C PHE A 185 -1.36 13.67 8.03
N LYS A 186 -0.31 13.76 8.86
CA LYS A 186 1.03 13.28 8.50
C LYS A 186 1.05 11.79 8.17
N ALA A 187 0.31 10.97 8.94
CA ALA A 187 0.18 9.55 8.66
C ALA A 187 -0.59 9.28 7.35
N ALA A 188 -1.63 10.05 7.06
CA ALA A 188 -2.39 9.98 5.81
C ALA A 188 -1.54 10.34 4.59
N GLN A 189 -0.75 11.42 4.71
CA GLN A 189 0.17 11.87 3.66
C GLN A 189 1.27 10.84 3.43
N TRP A 190 1.90 10.36 4.51
CA TRP A 190 2.91 9.30 4.45
C TRP A 190 2.38 8.03 3.78
N SER A 191 1.15 7.59 4.09
CA SER A 191 0.59 6.37 3.49
C SER A 191 0.39 6.51 1.97
N CYS A 192 -0.12 7.68 1.53
CA CYS A 192 -0.31 7.94 0.10
C CYS A 192 1.03 8.01 -0.63
N ASN A 193 2.01 8.73 -0.05
CA ASN A 193 3.34 8.85 -0.63
C ASN A 193 4.10 7.52 -0.66
N THR A 194 3.87 6.64 0.33
CA THR A 194 4.36 5.25 0.31
C THR A 194 3.79 4.50 -0.89
N ALA A 195 2.48 4.62 -1.17
CA ALA A 195 1.87 3.97 -2.32
C ALA A 195 2.48 4.45 -3.65
N VAL A 196 2.72 5.76 -3.79
CA VAL A 196 3.41 6.32 -4.96
C VAL A 196 4.82 5.77 -5.10
N ALA A 197 5.59 5.75 -4.01
CA ALA A 197 6.97 5.28 -4.02
C ALA A 197 7.08 3.79 -4.40
N VAL A 198 6.17 2.96 -3.91
CA VAL A 198 6.09 1.52 -4.25
C VAL A 198 5.67 1.33 -5.70
N ALA A 199 4.64 2.03 -6.18
CA ALA A 199 4.21 1.96 -7.58
C ALA A 199 5.34 2.39 -8.54
N ALA A 200 6.09 3.44 -8.17
CA ALA A 200 7.26 3.89 -8.91
C ALA A 200 8.41 2.86 -8.88
N ALA A 201 8.66 2.20 -7.74
CA ALA A 201 9.66 1.15 -7.64
C ALA A 201 9.31 -0.07 -8.52
N LEU A 202 8.05 -0.52 -8.50
CA LEU A 202 7.56 -1.57 -9.40
C LEU A 202 7.70 -1.16 -10.87
N SER A 203 7.35 0.09 -11.21
CA SER A 203 7.48 0.62 -12.57
C SER A 203 8.91 0.64 -13.08
N ARG A 204 9.87 0.94 -12.21
CA ARG A 204 11.30 0.87 -12.53
C ARG A 204 11.81 -0.57 -12.62
N ALA A 205 11.26 -1.47 -11.83
CA ALA A 205 11.65 -2.88 -11.85
C ALA A 205 11.26 -3.57 -13.16
N VAL A 206 10.14 -3.19 -13.79
CA VAL A 206 9.73 -3.74 -15.08
C VAL A 206 10.75 -3.38 -16.17
N PRO A 207 11.40 -4.37 -16.83
CA PRO A 207 12.28 -4.14 -17.97
C PRO A 207 11.59 -3.40 -19.11
N ASP A 208 12.36 -2.68 -19.93
CA ASP A 208 11.82 -1.99 -21.09
C ASP A 208 11.30 -3.00 -22.14
N CYS A 209 9.99 -3.14 -22.20
CA CYS A 209 9.24 -3.98 -23.13
C CYS A 209 8.01 -3.22 -23.64
N ALA A 210 7.39 -3.71 -24.71
CA ALA A 210 6.09 -3.20 -25.15
C ALA A 210 5.02 -3.32 -24.04
N CYS A 211 5.09 -4.40 -23.24
CA CYS A 211 4.21 -4.68 -22.12
C CYS A 211 4.24 -3.61 -21.01
N LYS A 212 5.38 -2.95 -20.83
CA LYS A 212 5.60 -1.95 -19.77
C LYS A 212 4.68 -0.75 -19.93
N LYS A 213 4.31 -0.39 -21.17
CA LYS A 213 3.43 0.76 -21.44
C LYS A 213 2.07 0.63 -20.77
N ASN A 214 1.47 -0.56 -20.75
CA ASN A 214 0.17 -0.80 -20.13
C ASN A 214 0.26 -0.67 -18.60
N PHE A 215 1.33 -1.20 -18.01
CA PHE A 215 1.59 -1.08 -16.58
C PHE A 215 1.85 0.38 -16.17
N LEU A 216 2.62 1.13 -16.95
CA LEU A 216 2.88 2.55 -16.71
C LEU A 216 1.61 3.41 -16.81
N LEU A 217 0.71 3.09 -17.76
CA LEU A 217 -0.58 3.77 -17.86
C LEU A 217 -1.39 3.61 -16.57
N HIS A 218 -1.39 2.42 -15.98
CA HIS A 218 -2.04 2.18 -14.67
C HIS A 218 -1.36 2.96 -13.53
N CYS A 219 -0.02 2.96 -13.50
CA CYS A 219 0.75 3.68 -12.49
C CYS A 219 0.65 5.21 -12.60
N SER A 220 0.18 5.76 -13.72
CA SER A 220 0.02 7.22 -13.91
C SER A 220 -0.99 7.88 -12.96
N SER A 221 -1.87 7.08 -12.34
CA SER A 221 -2.82 7.52 -11.32
C SER A 221 -2.15 7.86 -9.98
N TYR A 222 -0.93 7.37 -9.73
CA TYR A 222 -0.20 7.56 -8.48
C TYR A 222 0.59 8.87 -8.52
N LYS A 223 0.14 9.86 -7.76
CA LYS A 223 0.76 11.19 -7.65
C LYS A 223 1.02 11.54 -6.20
N LEU A 224 2.18 12.12 -5.93
CA LEU A 224 2.55 12.57 -4.58
C LEU A 224 1.54 13.57 -4.03
N ILE A 225 1.41 13.56 -2.71
CA ILE A 225 0.70 14.59 -1.96
C ILE A 225 1.76 15.51 -1.35
N GLU A 226 1.71 16.78 -1.77
CA GLU A 226 2.56 17.87 -1.27
C GLU A 226 2.09 18.36 0.10
#